data_AF-A0A829GNU1-F1
#
_entry.id   AF-A0A829GNU1-F1
#
_cell.length_a   1.000
_cell.length_b   1.000
_cell.length_c   1.000
_cell.angle_alpha   90.00
_cell.angle_beta   90.00
_cell.angle_gamma   90.00
#
_symmetry.space_group_name_H-M   'P 1'
#
loop_
_entity.id
_entity.type
_entity.pdbx_description
1 polymer ?
#
loop_
_entity_poly.entity_id
_entity_poly.type
_entity_poly.pdbx_seq_one_letter_code
_entity_poly.pdbx_strand_id
1 'polypeptide(L)'
;MKKRCYLLACLGMLLCTLLAPVTSVGAAVTWPTTSGYPAPPSFGDVDGLFSPTMGDSSLLTDPTSGHAVGLEINKDQANRSGAIWSKAPMFDLDKDSSYTMYFYMGNKPKSGEGMGFVLAAKPAAPKKIDTGSLGVWGVDHLPPNSKPQEVADTALPNSFAMVVDTRKNGTGDPGGYEQLSDFQSYYFGTGYPGQANMYRIDYPYWMTWLYFKINNPSEQYRFGLGTQKNLYETPANGKWHKLQLDWKKDNLGGGTLTAQMTITRASKPDYATEVIKWTKNDIQKYFSQGSTDPAPRKLYLGFTGTTSDVFEPHVVAIGAMPEAATVNGTVALMRGAETVDATTHLKVDDVLHYDYTVNVKATSQAPWPESGTATMNV
;
A
#
# COMPACT_ATOMS: atom_id res chain seq x y z
N MET A 1 -30.59 -20.76 -45.14
CA MET A 1 -29.86 -19.56 -44.69
C MET A 1 -29.66 -19.44 -43.17
N LYS A 2 -30.49 -20.02 -42.29
CA LYS A 2 -30.32 -19.89 -40.82
C LYS A 2 -29.40 -20.92 -40.12
N LYS A 3 -28.98 -22.00 -40.79
CA LYS A 3 -28.14 -23.06 -40.19
C LYS A 3 -26.61 -22.86 -40.34
N ARG A 4 -26.16 -21.96 -41.22
CA ARG A 4 -24.72 -21.70 -41.43
C ARG A 4 -24.14 -20.63 -40.50
N CYS A 5 -24.96 -19.71 -39.99
CA CYS A 5 -24.52 -18.71 -39.01
C CYS A 5 -24.24 -19.29 -37.61
N TYR A 6 -24.85 -20.43 -37.25
CA TYR A 6 -24.64 -21.07 -35.94
C TYR A 6 -23.34 -21.89 -35.87
N LEU A 7 -22.85 -22.45 -36.98
CA LEU A 7 -21.59 -23.19 -37.01
C LEU A 7 -20.37 -22.24 -36.95
N LEU A 8 -20.45 -21.06 -37.57
CA LEU A 8 -19.40 -20.03 -37.51
C LEU A 8 -19.28 -19.37 -36.12
N ALA A 9 -20.40 -19.14 -35.43
CA ALA A 9 -20.39 -18.60 -34.08
C ALA A 9 -19.84 -19.60 -33.04
N CYS A 10 -20.11 -20.91 -33.22
CA CYS A 10 -19.57 -21.94 -32.34
C CYS A 10 -18.09 -22.27 -32.63
N LEU A 11 -17.63 -22.16 -33.88
CA LEU A 11 -16.21 -22.36 -34.22
C LEU A 11 -15.34 -21.17 -33.77
N GLY A 12 -15.87 -19.94 -33.82
CA GLY A 12 -15.20 -18.75 -33.26
C GLY A 12 -15.01 -18.80 -31.75
N MET A 13 -15.98 -19.36 -31.01
CA MET A 13 -15.82 -19.58 -29.57
C MET A 13 -14.89 -20.77 -29.22
N LEU A 14 -14.82 -21.79 -30.08
CA LEU A 14 -13.92 -22.94 -29.86
C LEU A 14 -12.45 -22.65 -30.23
N LEU A 15 -12.17 -21.68 -31.11
CA LEU A 15 -10.80 -21.35 -31.53
C LEU A 15 -10.13 -20.27 -30.68
N CYS A 16 -10.90 -19.42 -29.98
CA CYS A 16 -10.35 -18.52 -28.95
C CYS A 16 -9.65 -19.27 -27.81
N THR A 17 -9.86 -20.59 -27.67
CA THR A 17 -9.19 -21.44 -26.70
C THR A 17 -8.07 -22.30 -27.28
N LEU A 18 -7.96 -22.44 -28.62
CA LEU A 18 -7.05 -23.40 -29.28
C LEU A 18 -5.85 -22.77 -30.02
N LEU A 19 -5.87 -21.46 -30.29
CA LEU A 19 -4.77 -20.75 -30.95
C LEU A 19 -4.37 -19.47 -30.20
N ALA A 20 -4.54 -19.46 -28.87
CA ALA A 20 -3.68 -18.59 -28.09
C ALA A 20 -2.24 -18.95 -28.47
N PRO A 21 -1.38 -18.00 -28.88
CA PRO A 21 0.04 -18.29 -28.89
C PRO A 21 0.33 -18.90 -27.52
N VAL A 22 1.12 -19.97 -27.48
CA VAL A 22 1.74 -20.43 -26.23
C VAL A 22 2.79 -19.38 -25.83
N THR A 23 2.37 -18.12 -25.70
CA THR A 23 2.89 -17.27 -24.67
C THR A 23 2.46 -17.99 -23.40
N SER A 24 3.42 -18.52 -22.66
CA SER A 24 3.23 -18.75 -21.24
C SER A 24 2.72 -17.42 -20.66
N VAL A 25 1.40 -17.22 -20.65
CA VAL A 25 0.79 -16.35 -19.66
C VAL A 25 1.27 -16.99 -18.38
N GLY A 26 2.23 -16.35 -17.71
CA GLY A 26 2.76 -16.86 -16.45
C GLY A 26 1.57 -17.31 -15.62
N ALA A 27 1.62 -18.53 -15.08
CA ALA A 27 0.54 -19.04 -14.27
C ALA A 27 0.12 -17.94 -13.28
N ALA A 28 -1.19 -17.70 -13.15
CA ALA A 28 -1.68 -16.70 -12.21
C ALA A 28 -1.00 -16.96 -10.86
N VAL A 29 -0.26 -15.97 -10.36
CA VAL A 29 0.54 -16.12 -9.15
C VAL A 29 -0.35 -16.59 -8.00
N THR A 30 0.15 -17.51 -7.19
CA THR A 30 -0.62 -18.07 -6.07
C THR A 30 -0.10 -17.57 -4.74
N TRP A 31 -1.01 -17.37 -3.78
CA TRP A 31 -0.60 -17.01 -2.43
C TRP A 31 0.06 -18.24 -1.76
N PRO A 32 1.27 -18.11 -1.18
CA PRO A 32 1.99 -19.23 -0.60
C PRO A 32 1.24 -19.82 0.60
N THR A 33 0.73 -21.04 0.46
CA THR A 33 0.09 -21.77 1.57
C THR A 33 1.05 -22.06 2.73
N THR A 34 2.36 -22.13 2.44
CA THR A 34 3.44 -22.28 3.42
C THR A 34 3.72 -21.03 4.24
N SER A 35 3.15 -19.87 3.88
CA SER A 35 3.33 -18.63 4.65
C SER A 35 2.66 -18.66 6.03
N GLY A 36 1.70 -19.55 6.24
CA GLY A 36 0.90 -19.59 7.48
C GLY A 36 -0.18 -18.50 7.56
N TYR A 37 -0.33 -17.67 6.51
CA TYR A 37 -1.36 -16.63 6.42
C TYR A 37 -2.45 -17.01 5.41
N PRO A 38 -3.73 -16.69 5.67
CA PRO A 38 -4.79 -16.90 4.69
C PRO A 38 -4.55 -16.04 3.45
N ALA A 39 -5.01 -16.48 2.28
CA ALA A 39 -4.91 -15.67 1.06
C ALA A 39 -5.71 -14.35 1.21
N PRO A 40 -5.17 -13.21 0.76
CA PRO A 40 -5.87 -11.93 0.77
C PRO A 40 -7.02 -11.93 -0.25
N PRO A 41 -8.01 -11.03 -0.11
CA PRO A 41 -9.11 -10.90 -1.08
C PRO A 41 -8.65 -10.63 -2.51
N SER A 42 -7.53 -9.92 -2.67
CA SER A 42 -6.87 -9.66 -3.94
C SER A 42 -5.41 -9.33 -3.68
N PHE A 43 -4.54 -9.72 -4.60
CA PHE A 43 -3.12 -9.41 -4.60
C PHE A 43 -2.57 -9.46 -6.03
N GLY A 44 -1.48 -8.74 -6.27
CA GLY A 44 -0.71 -8.78 -7.49
C GLY A 44 0.72 -9.26 -7.25
N ASP A 45 1.42 -9.51 -8.35
CA ASP A 45 2.88 -9.70 -8.33
C ASP A 45 3.56 -8.42 -7.85
N VAL A 46 4.39 -8.55 -6.81
CA VAL A 46 5.20 -7.47 -6.23
C VAL A 46 6.69 -7.72 -6.45
N ASP A 47 7.05 -8.71 -7.27
CA ASP A 47 8.43 -9.03 -7.58
C ASP A 47 9.15 -7.85 -8.23
N GLY A 48 10.37 -7.61 -7.76
CA GLY A 48 11.15 -6.45 -8.17
C GLY A 48 10.63 -5.09 -7.68
N LEU A 49 9.41 -4.97 -7.14
CA LEU A 49 8.81 -3.68 -6.77
C LEU A 49 9.21 -3.21 -5.37
N PHE A 50 9.36 -4.14 -4.43
CA PHE A 50 9.65 -3.86 -3.03
C PHE A 50 10.92 -4.57 -2.55
N SER A 51 11.56 -4.03 -1.52
CA SER A 51 12.70 -4.64 -0.84
C SER A 51 12.60 -4.44 0.67
N PRO A 52 12.86 -5.50 1.47
CA PRO A 52 13.16 -5.35 2.88
C PRO A 52 14.33 -4.39 3.10
N THR A 53 14.16 -3.45 4.02
CA THR A 53 15.22 -2.50 4.42
C THR A 53 15.60 -2.65 5.90
N MET A 54 14.90 -3.49 6.66
CA MET A 54 15.25 -3.91 8.02
C MET A 54 15.19 -5.44 8.16
N GLY A 55 15.94 -5.98 9.11
CA GLY A 55 16.32 -7.40 9.14
C GLY A 55 15.19 -8.39 9.43
N ASP A 56 14.09 -7.98 10.06
CA ASP A 56 12.98 -8.89 10.39
C ASP A 56 11.93 -9.02 9.27
N SER A 57 12.09 -8.29 8.17
CA SER A 57 11.15 -8.29 7.05
C SER A 57 11.52 -9.26 5.94
N SER A 58 10.51 -9.83 5.29
CA SER A 58 10.69 -10.75 4.16
C SER A 58 9.61 -10.57 3.07
N LEU A 59 9.88 -11.06 1.87
CA LEU A 59 8.88 -11.15 0.81
C LEU A 59 8.25 -12.55 0.82
N LEU A 60 6.93 -12.61 0.73
CA LEU A 60 6.20 -13.86 0.57
C LEU A 60 6.24 -14.26 -0.90
N THR A 61 6.83 -15.42 -1.18
CA THR A 61 7.11 -15.89 -2.54
C THR A 61 6.16 -17.03 -2.90
N ASP A 62 5.52 -16.94 -4.07
CA ASP A 62 4.76 -18.05 -4.64
C ASP A 62 5.71 -19.24 -4.91
N PRO A 63 5.49 -20.42 -4.29
CA PRO A 63 6.39 -21.56 -4.45
C PRO A 63 6.41 -22.14 -5.87
N THR A 64 5.40 -21.83 -6.69
CA THR A 64 5.28 -22.35 -8.05
C THR A 64 6.04 -21.48 -9.04
N SER A 65 5.83 -20.16 -8.97
CA SER A 65 6.41 -19.20 -9.91
C SER A 65 7.75 -18.64 -9.44
N GLY A 66 8.01 -18.61 -8.12
CA GLY A 66 9.17 -17.94 -7.54
C GLY A 66 9.01 -16.41 -7.45
N HIS A 67 7.86 -15.87 -7.84
CA HIS A 67 7.56 -14.44 -7.76
C HIS A 67 7.13 -14.02 -6.35
N ALA A 68 7.54 -12.82 -5.92
CA ALA A 68 7.04 -12.23 -4.69
C ALA A 68 5.59 -11.76 -4.87
N VAL A 69 4.71 -12.11 -3.93
CA VAL A 69 3.25 -11.82 -4.00
C VAL A 69 2.71 -11.14 -2.75
N GLY A 70 3.53 -11.03 -1.71
CA GLY A 70 3.16 -10.39 -0.44
C GLY A 70 4.39 -9.89 0.31
N LEU A 71 4.15 -9.04 1.30
CA LEU A 71 5.16 -8.39 2.10
C LEU A 71 4.94 -8.80 3.56
N GLU A 72 5.90 -9.50 4.17
CA GLU A 72 5.89 -9.80 5.60
C GLU A 72 6.81 -8.80 6.29
N ILE A 73 6.22 -7.78 6.90
CA ILE A 73 6.97 -6.72 7.58
C ILE A 73 7.58 -7.30 8.86
N ASN A 74 6.76 -7.97 9.68
CA ASN A 74 7.21 -8.74 10.83
C ASN A 74 6.50 -10.09 10.86
N LYS A 75 7.25 -11.12 11.27
CA LYS A 75 6.68 -12.40 11.68
C LYS A 75 5.90 -12.26 12.97
N ASP A 76 5.03 -13.24 13.24
CA ASP A 76 4.36 -13.43 14.52
C ASP A 76 5.36 -13.88 15.61
N GLN A 77 6.27 -12.98 15.98
CA GLN A 77 7.37 -13.22 16.91
C GLN A 77 7.66 -11.97 17.74
N ALA A 78 8.08 -12.18 19.00
CA ALA A 78 8.45 -11.12 19.90
C ALA A 78 9.70 -10.33 19.47
N ASN A 79 9.73 -9.05 19.84
CA ASN A 79 10.86 -8.12 19.74
C ASN A 79 11.45 -7.98 18.33
N ARG A 80 10.58 -7.70 17.35
CA ARG A 80 10.94 -7.53 15.94
C ARG A 80 10.74 -6.10 15.50
N SER A 81 11.56 -5.67 14.54
CA SER A 81 11.33 -4.41 13.81
C SER A 81 11.61 -4.60 12.33
N GLY A 82 10.58 -4.28 11.54
CA GLY A 82 10.55 -4.54 10.12
C GLY A 82 10.24 -3.28 9.33
N ALA A 83 10.85 -3.17 8.16
CA ALA A 83 10.41 -2.27 7.13
C ALA A 83 10.65 -2.84 5.74
N ILE A 84 9.69 -2.59 4.85
CA ILE A 84 9.76 -2.89 3.43
C ILE A 84 9.41 -1.60 2.69
N TRP A 85 10.23 -1.25 1.71
CA TRP A 85 10.02 -0.07 0.87
C TRP A 85 9.97 -0.43 -0.60
N SER A 86 9.22 0.35 -1.36
CA SER A 86 9.30 0.36 -2.81
C SER A 86 10.74 0.65 -3.27
N LYS A 87 11.21 -0.02 -4.31
CA LYS A 87 12.57 0.18 -4.86
C LYS A 87 12.69 1.48 -5.67
N ALA A 88 11.56 1.97 -6.19
CA ALA A 88 11.45 3.22 -6.93
C ALA A 88 10.29 4.06 -6.36
N PRO A 89 10.24 5.38 -6.60
CA PRO A 89 9.06 6.18 -6.27
C PRO A 89 7.83 5.67 -7.03
N MET A 90 6.78 5.30 -6.31
CA MET A 90 5.54 4.74 -6.86
C MET A 90 4.31 5.58 -6.55
N PHE A 91 4.44 6.74 -5.91
CA PHE A 91 3.32 7.63 -5.64
C PHE A 91 3.55 8.98 -6.33
N ASP A 92 2.94 9.18 -7.50
CA ASP A 92 3.14 10.36 -8.35
C ASP A 92 2.14 11.47 -8.00
N LEU A 93 2.61 12.52 -7.31
CA LEU A 93 1.76 13.63 -6.87
C LEU A 93 1.26 14.51 -8.02
N ASP A 94 1.81 14.36 -9.23
CA ASP A 94 1.40 15.09 -10.43
C ASP A 94 0.32 14.37 -11.24
N LYS A 95 -0.19 13.22 -10.76
CA LYS A 95 -1.25 12.45 -11.40
C LYS A 95 -2.31 12.06 -10.39
N ASP A 96 -3.55 11.95 -10.84
CA ASP A 96 -4.58 11.29 -10.04
C ASP A 96 -4.24 9.80 -9.94
N SER A 97 -4.41 9.22 -8.76
CA SER A 97 -4.00 7.84 -8.48
C SER A 97 -4.87 7.19 -7.41
N SER A 98 -5.03 5.87 -7.48
CA SER A 98 -5.76 5.07 -6.49
C SER A 98 -4.98 3.79 -6.17
N TYR A 99 -4.69 3.56 -4.89
CA TYR A 99 -3.98 2.40 -4.39
C TYR A 99 -4.89 1.62 -3.46
N THR A 100 -4.91 0.30 -3.60
CA THR A 100 -5.59 -0.61 -2.67
C THR A 100 -4.58 -1.59 -2.10
N MET A 101 -4.45 -1.57 -0.79
CA MET A 101 -3.62 -2.49 -0.02
C MET A 101 -4.51 -3.27 0.94
N TYR A 102 -4.18 -4.55 1.10
CA TYR A 102 -4.74 -5.38 2.15
C TYR A 102 -3.68 -5.63 3.20
N PHE A 103 -4.08 -5.68 4.46
CA PHE A 103 -3.17 -6.02 5.54
C PHE A 103 -3.80 -7.02 6.51
N TYR A 104 -2.94 -7.81 7.15
CA TYR A 104 -3.31 -8.88 8.06
C TYR A 104 -2.47 -8.77 9.33
N MET A 105 -3.14 -8.82 10.48
CA MET A 105 -2.55 -8.58 11.81
C MET A 105 -2.68 -9.81 12.72
N GLY A 106 -2.83 -11.02 12.15
CA GLY A 106 -2.94 -12.24 12.94
C GLY A 106 -4.35 -12.52 13.46
N ASN A 107 -4.43 -13.42 14.44
CA ASN A 107 -5.68 -13.92 15.02
C ASN A 107 -5.53 -14.17 16.53
N LYS A 108 -5.12 -13.16 17.28
CA LYS A 108 -4.86 -13.27 18.72
C LYS A 108 -5.53 -12.12 19.48
N PRO A 109 -6.15 -12.39 20.65
CA PRO A 109 -6.82 -11.35 21.43
C PRO A 109 -5.83 -10.39 22.12
N LYS A 110 -4.62 -10.86 22.43
CA LYS A 110 -3.51 -10.04 22.93
C LYS A 110 -2.50 -9.91 21.80
N SER A 111 -2.37 -8.71 21.25
CA SER A 111 -1.63 -8.44 20.02
C SER A 111 -0.97 -7.06 20.11
N GLY A 112 0.07 -6.81 19.30
CA GLY A 112 0.92 -5.64 19.43
C GLY A 112 2.11 -5.68 18.46
N GLU A 113 2.76 -4.56 18.17
CA GLU A 113 2.42 -3.19 18.57
C GLU A 113 1.55 -2.50 17.51
N GLY A 114 1.61 -3.00 16.27
CA GLY A 114 0.94 -2.42 15.12
C GLY A 114 1.91 -2.11 13.99
N MET A 115 1.37 -1.45 12.95
CA MET A 115 2.11 -1.20 11.72
C MET A 115 1.83 0.18 11.12
N GLY A 116 2.77 0.66 10.31
CA GLY A 116 2.69 1.92 9.58
C GLY A 116 2.69 1.72 8.06
N PHE A 117 1.94 2.58 7.38
CA PHE A 117 1.95 2.81 5.94
C PHE A 117 2.51 4.21 5.72
N VAL A 118 3.59 4.32 4.94
CA VAL A 118 4.42 5.53 4.91
C VAL A 118 4.59 6.02 3.49
N LEU A 119 4.41 7.32 3.29
CA LEU A 119 4.85 8.03 2.09
C LEU A 119 6.07 8.89 2.46
N ALA A 120 7.15 8.79 1.70
CA ALA A 120 8.36 9.58 1.93
C ALA A 120 9.10 9.89 0.62
N ALA A 121 9.92 10.94 0.59
CA ALA A 121 10.70 11.29 -0.59
C ALA A 121 11.80 10.26 -0.94
N LYS A 122 12.21 9.45 0.05
CA LYS A 122 13.13 8.32 -0.11
C LYS A 122 12.84 7.26 0.96
N PRO A 123 13.23 5.99 0.73
CA PRO A 123 13.22 4.99 1.79
C PRO A 123 14.02 5.47 3.00
N ALA A 124 13.44 5.31 4.18
CA ALA A 124 14.03 5.77 5.43
C ALA A 124 13.70 4.81 6.57
N ALA A 125 14.48 4.92 7.64
CA ALA A 125 14.23 4.27 8.91
C ALA A 125 14.32 5.31 10.03
N PRO A 126 13.60 5.12 11.16
CA PRO A 126 13.85 5.89 12.37
C PRO A 126 15.32 5.77 12.80
N LYS A 127 15.86 6.81 13.43
CA LYS A 127 17.24 6.75 13.98
C LYS A 127 17.32 5.88 15.23
N LYS A 128 16.20 5.76 15.94
CA LYS A 128 16.03 4.90 17.12
C LYS A 128 14.64 4.28 17.02
N ILE A 129 14.52 3.02 17.44
CA ILE A 129 13.29 2.25 17.32
C ILE A 129 12.91 1.78 18.72
N ASP A 130 11.80 2.33 19.20
CA ASP A 130 11.10 1.80 20.37
C ASP A 130 9.92 0.95 19.89
N THR A 131 9.50 -0.03 20.70
CA THR A 131 8.45 -0.95 20.26
C THR A 131 7.12 -0.24 20.00
N GLY A 132 6.70 0.72 20.82
CA GLY A 132 5.49 1.51 20.58
C GLY A 132 5.58 2.53 19.43
N SER A 133 6.77 2.70 18.83
CA SER A 133 6.96 3.69 17.75
C SER A 133 6.36 3.23 16.40
N LEU A 134 6.02 1.95 16.26
CA LEU A 134 5.54 1.31 15.03
C LEU A 134 6.55 1.41 13.86
N GLY A 135 7.80 1.73 14.17
CA GLY A 135 8.83 2.03 13.18
C GLY A 135 8.61 3.36 12.44
N VAL A 136 7.77 4.25 12.95
CA VAL A 136 7.54 5.60 12.37
C VAL A 136 7.77 6.73 13.36
N TRP A 137 7.25 6.61 14.59
CA TRP A 137 7.29 7.69 15.58
C TRP A 137 8.68 7.83 16.23
N GLY A 138 8.96 8.98 16.84
CA GLY A 138 10.18 9.21 17.60
C GLY A 138 10.11 8.50 18.95
N VAL A 139 11.22 8.46 19.69
CA VAL A 139 11.33 7.67 20.93
C VAL A 139 10.35 8.08 22.03
N ASP A 140 9.95 7.14 22.87
CA ASP A 140 9.01 7.36 23.98
C ASP A 140 9.67 7.90 25.26
N HIS A 141 10.99 7.73 25.39
CA HIS A 141 11.76 8.17 26.56
C HIS A 141 12.94 9.06 26.15
N LEU A 142 12.98 10.26 26.72
CA LEU A 142 14.13 11.16 26.63
C LEU A 142 14.52 11.71 28.00
N PRO A 143 15.73 12.27 28.18
CA PRO A 143 16.10 12.95 29.41
C PRO A 143 15.07 14.01 29.83
N PRO A 144 14.85 14.25 31.13
CA PRO A 144 13.94 15.30 31.60
C PRO A 144 14.25 16.65 30.95
N ASN A 145 13.19 17.41 30.61
CA ASN A 145 13.26 18.71 29.91
C ASN A 145 13.72 18.66 28.45
N SER A 146 13.71 17.49 27.82
CA SER A 146 13.87 17.41 26.37
C SER A 146 12.75 18.17 25.65
N LYS A 147 12.98 18.51 24.38
CA LYS A 147 12.06 19.26 23.53
C LYS A 147 11.36 18.33 22.53
N PRO A 148 10.12 18.63 22.12
CA PRO A 148 9.43 17.87 21.06
C PRO A 148 10.23 17.71 19.75
N GLN A 149 11.10 18.66 19.42
CA GLN A 149 11.98 18.53 18.26
C GLN A 149 13.01 17.41 18.43
N GLU A 150 13.54 17.19 19.63
CA GLU A 150 14.51 16.12 19.89
C GLU A 150 13.87 14.73 19.75
N VAL A 151 12.58 14.61 20.07
CA VAL A 151 11.79 13.41 19.76
C VAL A 151 11.64 13.25 18.25
N ALA A 152 11.16 14.29 17.56
CA ALA A 152 10.95 14.26 16.10
C ALA A 152 12.23 13.91 15.32
N ASP A 153 13.40 14.34 15.81
CA ASP A 153 14.70 14.05 15.20
C ASP A 153 15.09 12.57 15.25
N THR A 154 14.42 11.76 16.10
CA THR A 154 14.59 10.31 16.18
C THR A 154 13.59 9.52 15.32
N ALA A 155 12.48 10.16 14.96
CA ALA A 155 11.40 9.58 14.18
C ALA A 155 11.80 9.34 12.72
N LEU A 156 10.89 8.75 11.94
CA LEU A 156 11.06 8.59 10.50
C LEU A 156 10.98 9.96 9.80
N PRO A 157 12.07 10.44 9.20
CA PRO A 157 12.14 11.82 8.72
C PRO A 157 11.38 12.01 7.41
N ASN A 158 10.96 13.25 7.15
CA ASN A 158 10.44 13.72 5.87
C ASN A 158 9.33 12.82 5.26
N SER A 159 8.37 12.48 6.11
CA SER A 159 7.37 11.47 5.80
C SER A 159 5.98 11.85 6.29
N PHE A 160 4.99 11.19 5.68
CA PHE A 160 3.63 11.11 6.19
C PHE A 160 3.34 9.64 6.50
N ALA A 161 2.84 9.38 7.70
CA ALA A 161 2.54 8.03 8.18
C ALA A 161 1.04 7.90 8.45
N MET A 162 0.51 6.73 8.12
CA MET A 162 -0.80 6.23 8.51
C MET A 162 -0.57 4.94 9.29
N VAL A 163 -0.99 4.86 10.54
CA VAL A 163 -0.69 3.75 11.43
C VAL A 163 -1.96 3.03 11.85
N VAL A 164 -1.85 1.73 12.03
CA VAL A 164 -2.80 0.93 12.80
C VAL A 164 -2.05 0.50 14.04
N ASP A 165 -2.45 1.08 15.16
CA ASP A 165 -1.88 0.79 16.47
C ASP A 165 -2.79 -0.21 17.19
N THR A 166 -2.18 -1.31 17.64
CA THR A 166 -2.87 -2.44 18.25
C THR A 166 -2.53 -2.59 19.72
N ARG A 167 -1.80 -1.65 20.31
CA ARG A 167 -1.47 -1.69 21.73
C ARG A 167 -1.63 -0.33 22.40
N LYS A 168 -2.09 -0.38 23.65
CA LYS A 168 -1.93 0.72 24.58
C LYS A 168 -0.55 0.61 25.24
N ASN A 169 0.31 1.57 24.96
CA ASN A 169 1.64 1.78 25.49
C ASN A 169 1.63 2.64 26.77
N GLY A 170 0.75 2.35 27.74
CA GLY A 170 0.72 3.04 29.04
C GLY A 170 -0.02 2.27 30.14
N THR A 171 0.34 2.51 31.41
CA THR A 171 -0.14 1.72 32.58
C THR A 171 -1.33 2.31 33.35
N GLY A 172 -1.97 3.36 32.84
CA GLY A 172 -3.15 3.99 33.47
C GLY A 172 -2.99 5.48 33.73
N ASP A 173 -1.76 5.97 33.82
CA ASP A 173 -1.42 7.38 33.63
C ASP A 173 -1.13 7.61 32.13
N PRO A 174 -1.49 8.77 31.58
CA PRO A 174 -1.23 9.04 30.18
C PRO A 174 0.28 9.22 29.94
N GLY A 175 0.81 8.55 28.91
CA GLY A 175 2.21 8.58 28.51
C GLY A 175 2.60 7.31 27.75
N GLY A 176 3.51 7.44 26.78
CA GLY A 176 3.99 6.34 25.95
C GLY A 176 3.32 6.27 24.58
N TYR A 177 3.23 7.39 23.85
CA TYR A 177 2.50 7.56 22.58
C TYR A 177 0.99 7.82 22.69
N GLU A 178 0.33 7.64 23.83
CA GLU A 178 -1.10 7.96 23.94
C GLU A 178 -1.38 9.45 24.14
N GLN A 179 -2.38 9.94 23.42
CA GLN A 179 -3.03 11.20 23.73
C GLN A 179 -4.18 10.95 24.70
N LEU A 180 -3.94 10.95 26.03
CA LEU A 180 -4.97 10.84 27.09
C LEU A 180 -5.56 9.43 27.32
N SER A 181 -5.87 9.14 28.59
CA SER A 181 -6.41 7.87 29.11
C SER A 181 -7.76 7.43 28.51
N ASP A 182 -8.46 8.33 27.83
CA ASP A 182 -9.85 8.17 27.39
C ASP A 182 -9.98 7.52 26.00
N PHE A 183 -8.87 7.33 25.28
CA PHE A 183 -8.88 6.67 23.98
C PHE A 183 -8.71 5.16 24.14
N GLN A 184 -9.48 4.40 23.35
CA GLN A 184 -9.42 2.94 23.37
C GLN A 184 -8.01 2.44 23.03
N SER A 185 -7.71 1.20 23.42
CA SER A 185 -6.38 0.60 23.27
C SER A 185 -5.88 0.42 21.83
N TYR A 186 -6.70 0.76 20.83
CA TYR A 186 -6.45 0.49 19.42
C TYR A 186 -6.90 1.68 18.58
N TYR A 187 -6.09 2.14 17.62
CA TYR A 187 -6.46 3.27 16.78
C TYR A 187 -5.90 3.20 15.36
N PHE A 188 -6.58 3.87 14.44
CA PHE A 188 -6.01 4.30 13.18
C PHE A 188 -5.55 5.75 13.33
N GLY A 189 -4.27 6.02 13.08
CA GLY A 189 -3.66 7.34 13.24
C GLY A 189 -3.03 7.84 11.96
N THR A 190 -2.94 9.16 11.79
CA THR A 190 -2.17 9.76 10.70
C THR A 190 -1.33 10.92 11.21
N GLY A 191 -0.22 11.24 10.54
CA GLY A 191 0.60 12.38 10.92
C GLY A 191 1.95 12.45 10.21
N TYR A 192 2.82 13.34 10.71
CA TYR A 192 4.13 13.62 10.13
C TYR A 192 5.22 13.34 11.17
N PRO A 193 5.80 12.14 11.21
CA PRO A 193 6.68 11.74 12.31
C PRO A 193 7.88 12.68 12.52
N GLY A 194 8.46 13.23 11.46
CA GLY A 194 9.56 14.19 11.59
C GLY A 194 9.19 15.60 12.09
N GLN A 195 7.95 15.85 12.54
CA GLN A 195 7.50 17.19 12.97
C GLN A 195 7.32 17.27 14.49
N ALA A 196 7.97 18.25 15.13
CA ALA A 196 7.88 18.48 16.57
C ALA A 196 6.44 18.59 17.10
N ASN A 197 5.52 19.16 16.32
CA ASN A 197 4.12 19.33 16.73
C ASN A 197 3.31 18.01 16.75
N MET A 198 3.89 16.88 16.34
CA MET A 198 3.34 15.56 16.63
C MET A 198 3.59 15.12 18.07
N TYR A 199 4.46 15.81 18.81
CA TYR A 199 4.94 15.35 20.10
C TYR A 199 4.66 16.36 21.20
N ARG A 200 4.39 15.83 22.39
CA ARG A 200 4.54 16.54 23.65
C ARG A 200 5.40 15.72 24.58
N ILE A 201 6.10 16.42 25.46
CA ILE A 201 6.77 15.80 26.60
C ILE A 201 6.03 16.33 27.81
N ASP A 202 5.31 15.44 28.48
CA ASP A 202 4.40 15.79 29.57
C ASP A 202 4.70 14.90 30.79
N TYR A 203 4.03 15.18 31.91
CA TYR A 203 4.22 14.49 33.19
C TYR A 203 4.42 12.99 32.97
N PRO A 204 5.54 12.41 33.45
CA PRO A 204 6.56 12.96 34.37
C PRO A 204 7.69 13.83 33.74
N TYR A 205 7.44 14.49 32.61
CA TYR A 205 8.33 15.42 31.88
C TYR A 205 9.55 14.78 31.20
N TRP A 206 9.50 13.46 31.03
CA TRP A 206 10.46 12.66 30.27
C TRP A 206 9.78 11.64 29.34
N MET A 207 8.45 11.52 29.39
CA MET A 207 7.67 10.66 28.50
C MET A 207 7.18 11.45 27.29
N THR A 208 7.32 10.85 26.11
CA THR A 208 6.76 11.37 24.86
C THR A 208 5.30 10.94 24.69
N TRP A 209 4.51 11.87 24.18
CA TRP A 209 3.11 11.68 23.85
C TRP A 209 2.88 12.04 22.39
N LEU A 210 2.10 11.25 21.66
CA LEU A 210 1.59 11.69 20.37
C LEU A 210 0.48 12.70 20.59
N TYR A 211 0.50 13.73 19.77
CA TYR A 211 -0.41 14.84 19.88
C TYR A 211 -1.22 14.98 18.59
N PHE A 212 -2.36 14.29 18.56
CA PHE A 212 -3.30 14.34 17.44
C PHE A 212 -4.30 15.49 17.59
N LYS A 213 -4.96 15.84 16.50
CA LYS A 213 -6.04 16.82 16.49
C LYS A 213 -7.30 16.19 17.09
N ILE A 214 -7.76 16.71 18.23
CA ILE A 214 -9.00 16.26 18.86
C ILE A 214 -10.20 17.05 18.29
N ASN A 215 -11.29 16.36 17.98
CA ASN A 215 -12.54 16.98 17.49
C ASN A 215 -13.38 17.66 18.59
N ASN A 216 -12.98 17.55 19.87
CA ASN A 216 -13.65 18.15 21.03
C ASN A 216 -12.96 19.48 21.45
N PRO A 217 -13.67 20.63 21.47
CA PRO A 217 -13.05 21.96 21.38
C PRO A 217 -12.77 22.61 22.74
N SER A 218 -12.01 21.98 23.64
CA SER A 218 -11.30 22.82 24.62
C SER A 218 -10.04 23.39 23.95
N GLU A 219 -9.85 24.71 24.07
CA GLU A 219 -8.86 25.47 23.28
C GLU A 219 -7.42 24.97 23.43
N GLN A 220 -7.12 24.25 24.51
CA GLN A 220 -5.82 23.67 24.81
C GLN A 220 -5.43 22.44 23.97
N TYR A 221 -6.37 21.85 23.21
CA TYR A 221 -6.16 20.61 22.44
C TYR A 221 -6.20 20.76 20.90
N ARG A 222 -6.14 22.01 20.40
CA ARG A 222 -6.40 22.31 18.98
C ARG A 222 -5.23 22.17 18.00
N PHE A 223 -4.03 21.75 18.44
CA PHE A 223 -2.79 22.02 17.68
C PHE A 223 -2.00 20.81 17.16
N GLY A 224 -2.49 19.59 17.36
CA GLY A 224 -1.86 18.39 16.78
C GLY A 224 -1.85 18.41 15.25
N LEU A 225 -0.77 17.95 14.62
CA LEU A 225 -0.67 17.88 13.15
C LEU A 225 -1.28 16.61 12.56
N GLY A 226 -1.56 15.60 13.39
CA GLY A 226 -2.11 14.32 12.98
C GLY A 226 -3.58 14.14 13.33
N THR A 227 -4.16 13.00 12.96
CA THR A 227 -5.51 12.58 13.38
C THR A 227 -5.48 11.19 14.00
N GLN A 228 -6.46 10.91 14.84
CA GLN A 228 -6.64 9.60 15.45
C GLN A 228 -8.11 9.22 15.43
N LYS A 229 -8.38 7.96 15.09
CA LYS A 229 -9.70 7.35 15.17
C LYS A 229 -9.60 6.02 15.90
N ASN A 230 -10.30 5.93 17.03
CA ASN A 230 -10.35 4.71 17.82
C ASN A 230 -10.99 3.57 17.02
N LEU A 231 -10.43 2.38 17.19
CA LEU A 231 -11.03 1.14 16.73
C LEU A 231 -11.83 0.52 17.87
N TYR A 232 -12.88 -0.21 17.53
CA TYR A 232 -13.74 -0.86 18.52
C TYR A 232 -13.02 -1.98 19.28
N GLU A 233 -12.16 -2.74 18.61
CA GLU A 233 -11.43 -3.91 19.12
C GLU A 233 -10.11 -4.08 18.34
N THR A 234 -9.25 -5.02 18.75
CA THR A 234 -8.02 -5.32 17.99
C THR A 234 -8.33 -5.76 16.54
N PRO A 235 -7.54 -5.33 15.54
CA PRO A 235 -7.57 -5.87 14.19
C PRO A 235 -6.94 -7.27 14.06
N ALA A 236 -6.30 -7.83 15.08
CA ALA A 236 -5.77 -9.19 15.07
C ALA A 236 -6.86 -10.27 15.18
N ASN A 237 -7.79 -10.29 14.23
CA ASN A 237 -9.05 -11.06 14.28
C ASN A 237 -9.15 -12.17 13.21
N GLY A 238 -8.03 -12.52 12.59
CA GLY A 238 -7.93 -13.57 11.58
C GLY A 238 -8.46 -13.17 10.21
N LYS A 239 -8.70 -11.87 9.96
CA LYS A 239 -9.21 -11.37 8.69
C LYS A 239 -8.24 -10.37 8.06
N TRP A 240 -8.30 -10.29 6.74
CA TRP A 240 -7.69 -9.21 5.99
C TRP A 240 -8.51 -7.92 6.13
N HIS A 241 -7.79 -6.81 6.22
CA HIS A 241 -8.30 -5.46 6.29
C HIS A 241 -7.85 -4.68 5.06
N LYS A 242 -8.44 -3.51 4.83
CA LYS A 242 -8.20 -2.74 3.60
C LYS A 242 -7.80 -1.31 3.92
N LEU A 243 -6.71 -0.85 3.30
CA LEU A 243 -6.37 0.57 3.18
C LEU A 243 -6.48 0.95 1.69
N GLN A 244 -7.30 1.96 1.41
CA GLN A 244 -7.41 2.56 0.10
C GLN A 244 -6.92 4.01 0.14
N LEU A 245 -6.02 4.36 -0.78
CA LEU A 245 -5.46 5.70 -0.91
C LEU A 245 -5.88 6.29 -2.26
N ASP A 246 -6.66 7.36 -2.24
CA ASP A 246 -7.06 8.09 -3.43
C ASP A 246 -6.41 9.47 -3.41
N TRP A 247 -5.52 9.74 -4.36
CA TRP A 247 -4.91 11.06 -4.54
C TRP A 247 -5.52 11.78 -5.72
N LYS A 248 -5.90 13.03 -5.47
CA LYS A 248 -6.41 13.98 -6.45
C LYS A 248 -5.51 15.19 -6.48
N LYS A 249 -4.76 15.36 -7.56
CA LYS A 249 -3.89 16.53 -7.71
C LYS A 249 -4.74 17.79 -7.86
N ASP A 250 -4.22 18.92 -7.39
CA ASP A 250 -4.74 20.22 -7.78
C ASP A 250 -3.89 20.84 -8.92
N ASN A 251 -4.26 22.05 -9.36
CA ASN A 251 -3.52 22.77 -10.40
C ASN A 251 -2.45 23.72 -9.84
N LEU A 252 -2.20 23.70 -8.53
CA LEU A 252 -1.28 24.57 -7.80
C LEU A 252 -0.04 23.81 -7.27
N GLY A 253 0.15 22.56 -7.70
CA GLY A 253 1.25 21.69 -7.27
C GLY A 253 0.98 21.00 -5.93
N GLY A 254 -0.24 21.04 -5.43
CA GLY A 254 -0.72 20.29 -4.28
C GLY A 254 -1.76 19.25 -4.66
N GLY A 255 -2.64 18.92 -3.72
CA GLY A 255 -3.76 18.01 -3.93
C GLY A 255 -4.37 17.53 -2.63
N THR A 256 -5.25 16.54 -2.76
CA THR A 256 -5.98 15.92 -1.66
C THR A 256 -5.75 14.42 -1.68
N LEU A 257 -5.22 13.89 -0.58
CA LEU A 257 -5.17 12.46 -0.28
C LEU A 257 -6.41 12.09 0.55
N THR A 258 -7.16 11.10 0.10
CA THR A 258 -8.22 10.45 0.87
C THR A 258 -7.75 9.05 1.25
N ALA A 259 -7.53 8.81 2.54
CA ALA A 259 -7.15 7.52 3.08
C ALA A 259 -8.37 6.86 3.75
N GLN A 260 -8.80 5.72 3.20
CA GLN A 260 -9.94 4.96 3.68
C GLN A 260 -9.47 3.64 4.28
N MET A 261 -9.59 3.52 5.60
CA MET A 261 -9.28 2.33 6.36
C MET A 261 -10.56 1.55 6.64
N THR A 262 -10.53 0.24 6.39
CA THR A 262 -11.61 -0.70 6.71
C THR A 262 -11.06 -1.86 7.53
N ILE A 263 -11.48 -1.95 8.81
CA ILE A 263 -11.22 -3.12 9.66
C ILE A 263 -12.39 -4.08 9.53
N THR A 264 -12.15 -5.18 8.81
CA THR A 264 -13.13 -6.21 8.54
C THR A 264 -13.50 -6.98 9.81
N ARG A 265 -14.81 -7.03 10.13
CA ARG A 265 -15.37 -7.83 11.23
C ARG A 265 -16.66 -8.51 10.78
N ALA A 266 -17.07 -9.57 11.48
CA ALA A 266 -18.35 -10.23 11.19
C ALA A 266 -19.55 -9.35 11.58
N SER A 267 -19.42 -8.65 12.71
CA SER A 267 -20.36 -7.66 13.21
C SER A 267 -19.59 -6.36 13.44
N LYS A 268 -20.15 -5.22 13.02
CA LYS A 268 -19.60 -3.87 13.23
C LYS A 268 -18.17 -3.65 12.68
N PRO A 269 -17.96 -3.68 11.35
CA PRO A 269 -16.69 -3.24 10.77
C PRO A 269 -16.38 -1.79 11.16
N ASP A 270 -15.11 -1.49 11.44
CA ASP A 270 -14.64 -0.13 11.66
C ASP A 270 -14.29 0.51 10.31
N TYR A 271 -14.77 1.73 10.09
CA TYR A 271 -14.41 2.53 8.92
C TYR A 271 -13.80 3.85 9.37
N ALA A 272 -12.62 4.19 8.85
CA ALA A 272 -12.01 5.51 9.02
C ALA A 272 -11.73 6.13 7.66
N THR A 273 -12.09 7.40 7.50
CA THR A 273 -11.79 8.17 6.30
C THR A 273 -11.09 9.44 6.74
N GLU A 274 -9.84 9.60 6.31
CA GLU A 274 -9.04 10.78 6.56
C GLU A 274 -8.83 11.52 5.24
N VAL A 275 -9.03 12.84 5.27
CA VAL A 275 -8.86 13.71 4.10
C VAL A 275 -7.72 14.68 4.41
N ILE A 276 -6.59 14.47 3.75
CA ILE A 276 -5.37 15.25 3.94
C ILE A 276 -5.18 16.14 2.72
N LYS A 277 -5.19 17.45 2.93
CA LYS A 277 -4.88 18.42 1.88
C LYS A 277 -3.43 18.83 2.01
N TRP A 278 -2.69 18.73 0.91
CA TRP A 278 -1.35 19.27 0.80
C TRP A 278 -1.31 20.39 -0.22
N THR A 279 -0.83 21.56 0.20
CA THR A 279 -0.35 22.58 -0.73
C THR A 279 1.06 22.24 -1.22
N LYS A 280 1.55 22.94 -2.24
CA LYS A 280 2.96 22.86 -2.65
C LYS A 280 3.92 23.12 -1.48
N ASN A 281 3.57 24.05 -0.59
CA ASN A 281 4.39 24.39 0.57
C ASN A 281 4.36 23.28 1.64
N ASP A 282 3.23 22.60 1.82
CA ASP A 282 3.15 21.44 2.70
C ASP A 282 4.03 20.30 2.17
N ILE A 283 4.00 20.06 0.86
CA ILE A 283 4.83 19.02 0.23
C ILE A 283 6.32 19.33 0.43
N GLN A 284 6.71 20.59 0.21
CA GLN A 284 8.06 21.05 0.54
C GLN A 284 8.38 20.78 2.01
N LYS A 285 7.58 21.32 2.93
CA LYS A 285 7.81 21.26 4.37
C LYS A 285 7.94 19.83 4.89
N TYR A 286 7.06 18.92 4.46
CA TYR A 286 6.94 17.60 5.06
C TYR A 286 7.78 16.53 4.38
N PHE A 287 8.16 16.69 3.12
CA PHE A 287 8.86 15.62 2.37
C PHE A 287 10.25 16.02 1.86
N SER A 288 10.61 17.31 1.79
CA SER A 288 11.94 17.72 1.30
C SER A 288 13.04 17.27 2.25
N GLN A 289 14.16 16.76 1.73
CA GLN A 289 15.29 16.29 2.55
C GLN A 289 16.12 17.44 3.13
N GLY A 290 16.21 18.55 2.40
CA GLY A 290 16.78 19.81 2.85
C GLY A 290 15.87 21.00 2.53
N SER A 291 16.08 22.12 3.24
CA SER A 291 15.28 23.35 3.08
C SER A 291 15.42 24.01 1.71
N THR A 292 16.47 23.69 0.96
CA THR A 292 16.75 24.19 -0.39
C THR A 292 16.41 23.20 -1.50
N ASP A 293 16.07 21.95 -1.16
CA ASP A 293 15.73 20.94 -2.15
C ASP A 293 14.40 21.29 -2.82
N PRO A 294 14.20 20.97 -4.10
CA PRO A 294 12.89 21.10 -4.71
C PRO A 294 11.89 20.16 -4.03
N ALA A 295 10.63 20.61 -3.91
CA ALA A 295 9.55 19.80 -3.38
C ALA A 295 9.44 18.47 -4.17
N PRO A 296 9.51 17.32 -3.49
CA PRO A 296 9.44 16.03 -4.17
C PRO A 296 8.06 15.87 -4.82
N ARG A 297 8.05 15.38 -6.06
CA ARG A 297 6.81 15.12 -6.82
C ARG A 297 6.45 13.64 -6.91
N LYS A 298 7.40 12.77 -6.60
CA LYS A 298 7.20 11.33 -6.53
C LYS A 298 7.68 10.85 -5.17
N LEU A 299 6.84 10.06 -4.51
CA LEU A 299 7.13 9.51 -3.19
C LEU A 299 7.28 8.00 -3.27
N TYR A 300 8.06 7.46 -2.35
CA TYR A 300 8.16 6.04 -2.08
C TYR A 300 7.04 5.64 -1.13
N LEU A 301 6.48 4.47 -1.39
CA LEU A 301 5.61 3.76 -0.47
C LEU A 301 6.44 2.83 0.42
N GLY A 302 6.23 2.90 1.72
CA GLY A 302 6.88 2.07 2.73
C GLY A 302 5.89 1.47 3.70
N PHE A 303 6.28 0.36 4.29
CA PHE A 303 5.55 -0.34 5.35
C PHE A 303 6.50 -0.60 6.49
N THR A 304 6.10 -0.29 7.71
CA THR A 304 6.90 -0.46 8.92
C THR A 304 6.10 -1.17 9.99
N GLY A 305 6.78 -1.76 10.97
CA GLY A 305 6.10 -2.29 12.13
C GLY A 305 7.08 -2.76 13.18
N THR A 306 6.58 -2.89 14.40
CA THR A 306 7.35 -3.33 15.55
C THR A 306 6.55 -4.31 16.37
N THR A 307 7.23 -5.23 17.04
CA THR A 307 6.62 -6.13 18.02
C THR A 307 7.42 -6.08 19.32
N SER A 308 6.82 -6.53 20.41
CA SER A 308 7.45 -6.59 21.73
C SER A 308 7.19 -7.96 22.37
N ASP A 309 7.07 -8.04 23.69
CA ASP A 309 6.58 -9.21 24.41
C ASP A 309 5.13 -9.57 24.05
N VAL A 310 4.39 -8.62 23.49
CA VAL A 310 3.12 -8.82 22.79
C VAL A 310 3.38 -8.57 21.32
N PHE A 311 2.96 -9.53 20.50
CA PHE A 311 3.33 -9.55 19.10
C PHE A 311 2.20 -10.09 18.22
N GLU A 312 2.22 -9.65 16.98
CA GLU A 312 1.37 -10.10 15.90
C GLU A 312 2.14 -10.06 14.58
N PRO A 313 1.75 -10.83 13.56
CA PRO A 313 2.35 -10.71 12.25
C PRO A 313 1.87 -9.42 11.59
N HIS A 314 2.73 -8.78 10.80
CA HIS A 314 2.35 -7.65 9.95
C HIS A 314 2.57 -8.03 8.50
N VAL A 315 1.47 -8.32 7.80
CA VAL A 315 1.53 -8.79 6.42
C VAL A 315 0.73 -7.84 5.54
N VAL A 316 1.29 -7.49 4.39
CA VAL A 316 0.64 -6.66 3.37
C VAL A 316 0.56 -7.41 2.06
N ALA A 317 -0.58 -7.26 1.40
CA ALA A 317 -0.78 -7.65 0.01
C ALA A 317 -1.22 -6.43 -0.80
N ILE A 318 -0.72 -6.34 -2.02
CA ILE A 318 -1.00 -5.21 -2.91
C ILE A 318 -2.11 -5.62 -3.87
N GLY A 319 -3.32 -5.07 -3.70
CA GLY A 319 -4.47 -5.41 -4.56
C GLY A 319 -4.44 -4.66 -5.88
N ALA A 320 -4.45 -3.32 -5.82
CA ALA A 320 -4.40 -2.46 -7.00
C ALA A 320 -3.38 -1.34 -6.81
N MET A 321 -2.52 -1.11 -7.80
CA MET A 321 -1.64 0.05 -7.89
C MET A 321 -1.66 0.61 -9.31
N PRO A 322 -1.69 1.94 -9.49
CA PRO A 322 -1.66 2.57 -10.82
C PRO A 322 -0.40 2.23 -11.63
N GLU A 323 0.71 1.95 -10.94
CA GLU A 323 1.98 1.56 -11.54
C GLU A 323 2.07 0.05 -11.82
N ALA A 324 1.10 -0.74 -11.35
CA ALA A 324 0.92 -2.12 -11.80
C ALA A 324 0.37 -2.07 -13.23
N ALA A 325 0.85 -2.98 -14.08
CA ALA A 325 0.75 -2.90 -15.53
C ALA A 325 -0.61 -2.37 -16.05
N THR A 326 -0.61 -1.20 -16.68
CA THR A 326 -1.74 -0.82 -17.54
C THR A 326 -1.58 -1.56 -18.86
N VAL A 327 -2.42 -2.55 -19.11
CA VAL A 327 -2.44 -3.32 -20.36
C VAL A 327 -3.61 -2.84 -21.21
N ASN A 328 -3.32 -2.21 -22.35
CA ASN A 328 -4.31 -1.84 -23.35
C ASN A 328 -3.93 -2.46 -24.70
N GLY A 329 -4.87 -3.07 -25.41
CA GLY A 329 -4.59 -3.71 -26.69
C GLY A 329 -5.60 -3.40 -27.77
N THR A 330 -5.16 -3.50 -29.02
CA THR A 330 -6.00 -3.45 -30.23
C THR A 330 -5.83 -4.74 -31.01
N VAL A 331 -6.93 -5.30 -31.52
CA VAL A 331 -6.93 -6.49 -32.38
C VAL A 331 -7.67 -6.15 -33.67
N ALA A 332 -7.07 -6.46 -34.81
CA ALA A 332 -7.70 -6.35 -36.13
C ALA A 332 -7.60 -7.69 -36.87
N LEU A 333 -8.69 -8.10 -37.52
CA LEU A 333 -8.69 -9.20 -38.48
C LEU A 333 -8.28 -8.63 -39.84
N MET A 334 -7.36 -9.28 -40.53
CA MET A 334 -6.70 -8.79 -41.73
C MET A 334 -6.69 -9.86 -42.83
N ARG A 335 -6.78 -9.43 -44.10
CA ARG A 335 -6.52 -10.22 -45.31
C ARG A 335 -5.45 -9.50 -46.11
N GLY A 336 -4.21 -9.97 -46.08
CA GLY A 336 -3.08 -9.15 -46.54
C GLY A 336 -3.04 -7.82 -45.77
N ALA A 337 -2.96 -6.68 -46.46
CA ALA A 337 -2.96 -5.36 -45.79
C ALA A 337 -4.37 -4.79 -45.49
N GLU A 338 -5.45 -5.52 -45.82
CA GLU A 338 -6.83 -5.05 -45.70
C GLU A 338 -7.48 -5.51 -44.38
N THR A 339 -8.13 -4.60 -43.64
CA THR A 339 -8.93 -4.95 -42.46
C THR A 339 -10.24 -5.61 -42.89
N VAL A 340 -10.56 -6.75 -42.27
CA VAL A 340 -11.78 -7.52 -42.51
C VAL A 340 -12.84 -7.14 -41.46
N ASP A 341 -14.00 -6.73 -41.95
CA ASP A 341 -15.18 -6.42 -41.15
C ASP A 341 -16.41 -7.23 -41.58
N ALA A 342 -17.56 -6.94 -40.96
CA ALA A 342 -18.83 -7.64 -41.23
C ALA A 342 -19.36 -7.49 -42.66
N THR A 343 -18.82 -6.55 -43.44
CA THR A 343 -19.20 -6.29 -44.85
C THR A 343 -18.19 -6.86 -45.85
N THR A 344 -17.06 -7.34 -45.35
CA THR A 344 -15.98 -7.86 -46.19
C THR A 344 -16.35 -9.24 -46.72
N HIS A 345 -16.40 -9.37 -48.05
CA HIS A 345 -16.70 -10.63 -48.72
C HIS A 345 -15.43 -11.48 -48.86
N LEU A 346 -15.42 -12.64 -48.21
CA LEU A 346 -14.32 -13.61 -48.22
C LEU A 346 -14.49 -14.62 -49.34
N LYS A 347 -13.36 -15.09 -49.88
CA LYS A 347 -13.29 -16.15 -50.89
C LYS A 347 -12.66 -17.41 -50.29
N VAL A 348 -12.92 -18.54 -50.93
CA VAL A 348 -12.16 -19.78 -50.69
C VAL A 348 -10.70 -19.50 -51.01
N ASP A 349 -9.78 -20.00 -50.16
CA ASP A 349 -8.33 -19.77 -50.21
C ASP A 349 -7.85 -18.38 -49.74
N ASP A 350 -8.75 -17.51 -49.23
CA ASP A 350 -8.30 -16.29 -48.54
C ASP A 350 -7.48 -16.68 -47.28
N VAL A 351 -6.31 -16.08 -47.14
CA VAL A 351 -5.48 -16.21 -45.93
C VAL A 351 -5.79 -15.03 -45.02
N LEU A 352 -6.33 -15.32 -43.84
CA LEU A 352 -6.63 -14.34 -42.82
C LEU A 352 -5.55 -14.35 -41.75
N HIS A 353 -5.26 -13.18 -41.18
CA HIS A 353 -4.45 -13.09 -39.98
C HIS A 353 -5.02 -12.09 -38.99
N TYR A 354 -4.74 -12.30 -37.71
CA TYR A 354 -4.97 -11.29 -36.70
C TYR A 354 -3.67 -10.54 -36.45
N ASP A 355 -3.73 -9.22 -36.60
CA ASP A 355 -2.71 -8.34 -36.09
C ASP A 355 -3.16 -7.80 -34.73
N TYR A 356 -2.27 -7.89 -33.76
CA TYR A 356 -2.50 -7.34 -32.45
C TYR A 356 -1.34 -6.44 -32.02
N THR A 357 -1.69 -5.40 -31.27
CA THR A 357 -0.72 -4.57 -30.55
C THR A 357 -1.11 -4.57 -29.09
N VAL A 358 -0.17 -4.92 -28.21
CA VAL A 358 -0.36 -4.82 -26.76
C VAL A 358 0.55 -3.73 -26.24
N ASN A 359 -0.06 -2.66 -25.74
CA ASN A 359 0.67 -1.61 -25.04
C ASN A 359 0.69 -1.95 -23.55
N VAL A 360 1.84 -2.42 -23.07
CA VAL A 360 2.07 -2.70 -21.65
C VAL A 360 2.85 -1.53 -21.04
N LYS A 361 2.23 -0.80 -20.12
CA LYS A 361 2.97 0.10 -19.22
C LYS A 361 3.16 -0.61 -17.88
N ALA A 362 4.18 -1.45 -17.78
CA ALA A 362 4.54 -2.17 -16.56
C ALA A 362 5.77 -1.56 -15.88
N THR A 363 5.84 -1.71 -14.56
CA THR A 363 7.03 -1.43 -13.74
C THR A 363 8.01 -2.61 -13.69
N SER A 364 7.60 -3.82 -14.11
CA SER A 364 8.50 -4.97 -14.22
C SER A 364 9.25 -4.96 -15.55
N GLN A 365 10.54 -5.30 -15.52
CA GLN A 365 11.40 -5.44 -16.71
C GLN A 365 11.18 -6.76 -17.47
N ALA A 366 10.08 -7.49 -17.19
CA ALA A 366 9.79 -8.71 -17.92
C ALA A 366 9.49 -8.35 -19.39
N PRO A 367 10.18 -8.96 -20.39
CA PRO A 367 9.87 -8.73 -21.79
C PRO A 367 8.45 -9.22 -22.09
N TRP A 368 7.61 -8.33 -22.59
CA TRP A 368 6.28 -8.66 -23.11
C TRP A 368 6.33 -8.73 -24.64
N PRO A 369 5.60 -9.65 -25.29
CA PRO A 369 5.45 -9.61 -26.74
C PRO A 369 4.57 -8.41 -27.11
N GLU A 370 5.21 -7.33 -27.60
CA GLU A 370 4.55 -6.05 -27.92
C GLU A 370 3.67 -6.13 -29.19
N SER A 371 3.94 -7.09 -30.07
CA SER A 371 3.22 -7.30 -31.33
C SER A 371 3.37 -8.74 -31.84
N GLY A 372 2.40 -9.24 -32.61
CA GLY A 372 2.51 -10.51 -33.32
C GLY A 372 1.40 -10.73 -34.34
N THR A 373 1.55 -11.79 -35.13
CA THR A 373 0.62 -12.15 -36.21
C THR A 373 0.26 -13.63 -36.09
N ALA A 374 -1.04 -13.95 -36.05
CA ALA A 374 -1.53 -15.32 -36.08
C ALA A 374 -2.29 -15.56 -37.39
N THR A 375 -1.92 -16.59 -38.16
CA THR A 375 -2.46 -16.85 -39.51
C THR A 375 -3.44 -18.03 -39.50
N MET A 376 -4.54 -17.91 -40.25
CA MET A 376 -5.51 -18.96 -40.50
C MET A 376 -5.87 -19.01 -41.99
N ASN A 377 -5.87 -20.21 -42.57
CA ASN A 377 -6.33 -20.43 -43.93
C ASN A 377 -7.85 -20.72 -43.90
N VAL A 378 -8.62 -20.06 -44.76
CA VAL A 378 -10.09 -20.18 -44.84
C VAL A 378 -10.54 -21.33 -45.72
#